data_AF-A0A7W8ZXL6-F1
#
_entry.id   AF-A0A7W8ZXL6-F1
#
_cell.length_a   1.000
_cell.length_b   1.000
_cell.length_c   1.000
_cell.angle_alpha   90.00
_cell.angle_beta   90.00
_cell.angle_gamma   90.00
#
_symmetry.space_group_name_H-M   'P 1'
#
loop_
_entity.id
_entity.type
_entity.pdbx_description
1 polymer ?
#
loop_
_entity_poly.entity_id
_entity_poly.type
_entity_poly.pdbx_seq_one_letter_code
_entity_poly.pdbx_strand_id
1 'polypeptide(L)'
;MSDTSMSESATPLAEPTEVGDTRVMRGIRLGLILLGAALLAWGAYVMFDTVRATRIPGVALWIIAAIILHDAILAPIVFMLGTLISRAGHRFGGTVVVVIEGFVVVGSIMALIVVPAMIATNFRPDNPTVLPLNYGVNLAVFFVVLAVLAAGLAVWLYSRTKRTNERPDTRHS
;
A
#
# COMPACT_ATOMS: atom_id res chain seq x y z
N MET A 1 -70.32 -4.49 16.39
CA MET A 1 -69.75 -5.81 16.69
C MET A 1 -69.64 -6.58 15.38
N SER A 2 -68.47 -6.48 14.73
CA SER A 2 -67.95 -7.42 13.73
C SER A 2 -66.63 -6.86 13.21
N ASP A 3 -65.56 -7.48 13.69
CA ASP A 3 -64.15 -7.16 13.47
C ASP A 3 -63.76 -7.15 11.99
N THR A 4 -63.00 -6.11 11.62
CA THR A 4 -62.15 -6.10 10.45
C THR A 4 -60.93 -6.98 10.71
N SER A 5 -61.00 -8.25 10.33
CA SER A 5 -59.84 -9.15 10.30
C SER A 5 -58.92 -8.76 9.12
N MET A 6 -58.03 -7.81 9.38
CA MET A 6 -56.91 -7.49 8.51
C MET A 6 -55.92 -8.65 8.60
N SER A 7 -55.91 -9.55 7.61
CA SER A 7 -54.93 -10.63 7.51
C SER A 7 -53.57 -10.01 7.17
N GLU A 8 -52.74 -9.88 8.19
CA GLU A 8 -51.34 -9.50 8.07
C GLU A 8 -50.60 -10.61 7.31
N SER A 9 -50.44 -10.41 5.99
CA SER A 9 -49.59 -11.24 5.15
C SER A 9 -48.14 -11.00 5.55
N ALA A 10 -47.63 -11.81 6.47
CA ALA A 10 -46.21 -11.88 6.79
C ALA A 10 -45.45 -12.38 5.55
N THR A 11 -44.97 -11.45 4.74
CA THR A 11 -44.01 -11.71 3.67
C THR A 11 -42.75 -12.34 4.30
N PRO A 12 -42.32 -13.55 3.89
CA PRO A 12 -41.06 -14.11 4.35
C PRO A 12 -39.95 -13.20 3.84
N LEU A 13 -39.28 -12.48 4.74
CA LEU A 13 -38.08 -11.73 4.41
C LEU A 13 -37.04 -12.76 3.95
N ALA A 14 -36.69 -12.72 2.66
CA ALA A 14 -35.66 -13.56 2.09
C ALA A 14 -34.39 -13.45 2.94
N GLU A 15 -33.94 -14.58 3.48
CA GLU A 15 -32.73 -14.70 4.28
C GLU A 15 -31.52 -14.30 3.39
N PRO A 16 -30.75 -13.26 3.75
CA PRO A 16 -29.69 -12.77 2.88
C PRO A 16 -28.50 -13.76 2.86
N THR A 17 -28.31 -14.44 1.72
CA THR A 17 -27.08 -14.93 1.04
C THR A 17 -25.72 -15.15 1.78
N GLU A 18 -25.65 -15.25 3.11
CA GLU A 18 -24.38 -15.34 3.87
C GLU A 18 -23.47 -16.51 3.47
N VAL A 19 -24.05 -17.63 3.02
CA VAL A 19 -23.30 -18.85 2.74
C VAL A 19 -22.51 -18.76 1.40
N GLY A 20 -22.88 -17.85 0.51
CA GLY A 20 -22.19 -17.64 -0.78
C GLY A 20 -20.86 -16.90 -0.62
N ASP A 21 -20.86 -15.82 0.15
CA ASP A 21 -19.74 -14.89 0.27
C ASP A 21 -18.54 -15.52 1.00
N THR A 22 -18.81 -16.32 2.02
CA THR A 22 -17.77 -17.02 2.79
C THR A 22 -17.01 -18.08 1.99
N ARG A 23 -17.67 -18.79 1.08
CA ARG A 23 -17.03 -19.80 0.21
C ARG A 23 -16.17 -19.15 -0.87
N VAL A 24 -16.66 -18.08 -1.48
CA VAL A 24 -15.90 -17.30 -2.46
C VAL A 24 -14.66 -16.71 -1.81
N MET A 25 -14.80 -16.09 -0.62
CA MET A 25 -13.66 -15.52 0.10
C MET A 25 -12.64 -16.57 0.54
N ARG A 26 -13.07 -17.77 0.94
CA ARG A 26 -12.17 -18.91 1.23
C ARG A 26 -11.44 -19.38 -0.01
N GLY A 27 -12.13 -19.47 -1.16
CA GLY A 27 -11.53 -19.84 -2.44
C GLY A 27 -10.47 -18.85 -2.89
N ILE A 28 -10.78 -17.54 -2.84
CA ILE A 28 -9.82 -16.47 -3.15
C ILE A 28 -8.64 -16.52 -2.20
N ARG A 29 -8.87 -16.63 -0.89
CA ARG A 29 -7.80 -16.72 0.12
C ARG A 29 -6.89 -17.92 -0.15
N LEU A 30 -7.46 -19.09 -0.38
CA LEU A 30 -6.69 -20.29 -0.68
C LEU A 30 -5.90 -20.13 -1.98
N GLY A 31 -6.51 -19.56 -3.01
CA GLY A 31 -5.86 -19.25 -4.28
C GLY A 31 -4.66 -18.31 -4.09
N LEU A 32 -4.81 -17.23 -3.33
CA LEU A 32 -3.72 -16.30 -3.01
C LEU A 32 -2.61 -16.95 -2.20
N ILE A 33 -2.94 -17.79 -1.21
CA ILE A 33 -1.95 -18.54 -0.42
C ILE A 33 -1.17 -19.49 -1.33
N LEU A 34 -1.85 -20.26 -2.17
CA LEU A 34 -1.21 -21.21 -3.08
C LEU A 34 -0.34 -20.50 -4.11
N LEU A 35 -0.84 -19.41 -4.69
CA LEU A 35 -0.07 -18.59 -5.63
C LEU A 35 1.17 -18.01 -4.96
N GLY A 36 1.03 -17.43 -3.76
CA GLY A 36 2.15 -16.90 -3.00
C GLY A 36 3.19 -17.97 -2.64
N ALA A 37 2.74 -19.15 -2.20
CA ALA A 37 3.61 -20.28 -1.92
C ALA A 37 4.34 -20.79 -3.17
N ALA A 38 3.64 -20.86 -4.31
CA ALA A 38 4.24 -21.25 -5.59
C ALA A 38 5.31 -20.25 -6.05
N LEU A 39 5.04 -18.94 -5.91
CA LEU A 39 6.02 -17.89 -6.22
C LEU A 39 7.23 -17.92 -5.29
N LEU A 40 7.04 -18.17 -3.99
CA LEU A 40 8.14 -18.33 -3.03
C LEU A 40 9.00 -19.57 -3.35
N ALA A 41 8.35 -20.70 -3.65
CA ALA A 41 9.06 -21.93 -4.04
C ALA A 41 9.84 -21.73 -5.35
N TRP A 42 9.22 -21.06 -6.34
CA TRP A 42 9.88 -20.69 -7.59
C TRP A 42 11.08 -19.77 -7.35
N GLY A 43 10.93 -18.74 -6.52
CA GLY A 43 12.02 -17.83 -6.16
C GLY A 43 13.17 -18.55 -5.45
N ALA A 44 12.86 -19.47 -4.54
CA ALA A 44 13.87 -20.29 -3.86
C ALA A 44 14.59 -21.22 -4.85
N TYR A 45 13.87 -21.84 -5.79
CA TYR A 45 14.46 -22.64 -6.86
C TYR A 45 15.42 -21.81 -7.72
N VAL A 46 14.97 -20.65 -8.22
CA VAL A 46 15.80 -19.72 -9.01
C VAL A 46 17.03 -19.27 -8.23
N MET A 47 16.92 -19.05 -6.91
CA MET A 47 18.06 -18.70 -6.07
C MET A 47 19.11 -19.81 -6.05
N PHE A 48 18.72 -21.08 -5.85
CA PHE A 48 19.69 -22.18 -5.84
C PHE A 48 20.27 -22.49 -7.22
N ASP A 49 19.49 -22.28 -8.28
CA ASP A 49 19.91 -22.52 -9.66
C ASP A 49 20.89 -21.45 -10.17
N THR A 50 20.62 -20.17 -9.87
CA THR A 50 21.36 -19.04 -10.45
C THR A 50 22.46 -18.47 -9.55
N VAL A 51 22.37 -18.65 -8.22
CA VAL A 51 23.30 -18.04 -7.27
C VAL A 51 24.30 -19.08 -6.79
N ARG A 52 25.60 -18.79 -6.98
CA ARG A 52 26.70 -19.57 -6.37
C ARG A 52 26.47 -19.76 -4.87
N ALA A 53 26.66 -20.98 -4.37
CA ALA A 53 26.46 -21.34 -2.95
C ALA A 53 27.14 -20.37 -1.96
N THR A 54 28.33 -19.86 -2.29
CA THR A 54 29.08 -18.89 -1.45
C THR A 54 28.37 -17.55 -1.25
N ARG A 55 27.39 -17.18 -2.08
CA ARG A 55 26.66 -15.90 -2.02
C ARG A 55 25.27 -16.03 -1.38
N ILE A 56 24.76 -17.24 -1.20
CA ILE A 56 23.44 -17.51 -0.61
C ILE A 56 23.28 -16.88 0.78
N PRO A 57 24.27 -16.93 1.70
CA PRO A 57 24.14 -16.28 3.00
C PRO A 57 23.96 -14.76 2.92
N GLY A 58 24.61 -14.11 1.95
CA GLY A 58 24.46 -12.67 1.72
C GLY A 58 23.08 -12.31 1.20
N VAL A 59 22.51 -13.12 0.30
CA VAL A 59 21.13 -12.95 -0.18
C VAL A 59 20.13 -13.17 0.96
N ALA A 60 20.31 -14.21 1.77
CA ALA A 60 19.46 -14.48 2.92
C ALA A 60 19.50 -13.32 3.94
N LEU A 61 20.71 -12.82 4.26
CA LEU A 61 20.88 -11.66 5.13
C LEU A 61 20.17 -10.42 4.57
N TRP A 62 20.27 -10.18 3.26
CA TRP A 62 19.59 -9.06 2.61
C TRP A 62 18.07 -9.17 2.68
N ILE A 63 17.51 -10.35 2.41
CA ILE A 63 16.06 -10.60 2.52
C ILE A 63 15.58 -10.35 3.96
N ILE A 64 16.29 -10.90 4.95
CA ILE A 64 15.95 -10.71 6.37
C ILE A 64 16.02 -9.22 6.74
N ALA A 65 17.08 -8.54 6.35
CA ALA A 65 17.24 -7.10 6.62
C ALA A 65 16.13 -6.26 5.95
N ALA A 66 15.74 -6.60 4.72
CA ALA A 66 14.66 -5.93 4.01
C ALA A 66 13.30 -6.14 4.70
N ILE A 67 12.99 -7.36 5.16
CA ILE A 67 11.76 -7.66 5.91
C ILE A 67 11.73 -6.87 7.21
N ILE A 68 12.83 -6.91 7.99
CA ILE A 68 12.90 -6.17 9.27
C ILE A 68 12.74 -4.66 9.04
N LEU A 69 13.44 -4.10 8.05
CA LEU A 69 13.31 -2.69 7.70
C LEU A 69 11.86 -2.35 7.29
N HIS A 70 11.19 -3.22 6.55
CA HIS A 70 9.80 -3.01 6.15
C HIS A 70 8.83 -3.07 7.34
N ASP A 71 8.85 -4.16 8.09
CA ASP A 71 7.83 -4.44 9.11
C ASP A 71 8.07 -3.68 10.41
N ALA A 72 9.34 -3.48 10.81
CA ALA A 72 9.68 -2.84 12.07
C ALA A 72 9.87 -1.33 11.97
N ILE A 73 10.12 -0.79 10.78
CA ILE A 73 10.39 0.66 10.60
C ILE A 73 9.35 1.28 9.67
N LEU A 74 9.20 0.78 8.45
CA LEU A 74 8.34 1.42 7.46
C LEU A 74 6.86 1.32 7.82
N ALA A 75 6.36 0.13 8.17
CA ALA A 75 4.95 -0.06 8.53
C ALA A 75 4.54 0.80 9.76
N PRO A 76 5.32 0.88 10.86
CA PRO A 76 5.02 1.77 11.97
C PRO A 76 5.08 3.25 11.61
N ILE A 77 6.02 3.69 10.76
CA ILE A 77 6.10 5.09 10.32
C ILE A 77 4.86 5.44 9.48
N VAL A 78 4.49 4.61 8.52
CA VAL A 78 3.29 4.81 7.69
C VAL A 78 2.05 4.87 8.58
N PHE A 79 1.91 3.92 9.50
CA PHE A 79 0.80 3.90 10.45
C PHE A 79 0.78 5.12 11.37
N MET A 80 1.93 5.53 11.90
CA MET A 80 2.04 6.71 12.75
C MET A 80 1.70 7.98 11.97
N LEU A 81 2.15 8.10 10.72
CA LEU A 81 1.86 9.24 9.87
C LEU A 81 0.36 9.30 9.51
N GLY A 82 -0.22 8.16 9.13
CA GLY A 82 -1.66 8.03 8.88
C GLY A 82 -2.47 8.43 10.12
N THR A 83 -2.13 7.88 11.29
CA THR A 83 -2.83 8.20 12.55
C THR A 83 -2.63 9.64 13.02
N LEU A 84 -1.44 10.22 12.85
CA LEU A 84 -1.16 11.61 13.24
C LEU A 84 -1.89 12.60 12.33
N ILE A 85 -1.97 12.32 11.03
CA ILE A 85 -2.75 13.11 10.07
C ILE A 85 -4.25 12.94 10.33
N SER A 86 -4.72 11.73 10.63
CA SER A 86 -6.12 11.48 11.02
C SER A 86 -6.48 12.19 12.34
N ARG A 87 -5.56 12.25 13.31
CA ARG A 87 -5.77 12.98 14.58
C ARG A 87 -5.78 14.50 14.38
N ALA A 88 -4.88 15.03 13.55
CA ALA A 88 -4.91 16.44 13.14
C ALA A 88 -6.13 16.76 12.25
N GLY A 89 -6.78 15.72 11.72
CA GLY A 89 -7.79 15.77 10.69
C GLY A 89 -9.18 15.32 11.14
N HIS A 90 -9.82 16.06 12.04
CA HIS A 90 -11.26 16.32 11.82
C HIS A 90 -11.49 17.22 10.57
N ARG A 91 -10.41 17.77 9.99
CA ARG A 91 -10.39 18.61 8.77
C ARG A 91 -9.93 17.93 7.48
N PHE A 92 -9.16 16.84 7.54
CA PHE A 92 -8.60 16.19 6.35
C PHE A 92 -9.39 14.91 6.04
N GLY A 93 -10.07 14.87 4.90
CA GLY A 93 -10.84 13.70 4.48
C GLY A 93 -9.95 12.46 4.29
N GLY A 94 -10.46 11.27 4.61
CA GLY A 94 -9.71 10.00 4.58
C GLY A 94 -9.01 9.70 3.25
N THR A 95 -9.49 10.27 2.13
CA THR A 95 -8.83 10.17 0.82
C THR A 95 -7.42 10.77 0.80
N VAL A 96 -7.16 11.86 1.53
CA VAL A 96 -5.83 12.50 1.58
C VAL A 96 -4.83 11.59 2.30
N VAL A 97 -5.28 10.90 3.35
CA VAL A 97 -4.44 9.96 4.12
C VAL A 97 -4.00 8.80 3.24
N VAL A 98 -4.95 8.14 2.55
CA VAL A 98 -4.67 7.00 1.65
C VAL A 98 -3.68 7.40 0.55
N VAL A 99 -3.81 8.62 0.00
CA VAL A 99 -2.88 9.11 -1.02
C VAL A 99 -1.46 9.24 -0.47
N ILE A 100 -1.30 9.88 0.70
CA ILE A 100 0.03 10.06 1.32
C ILE A 100 0.65 8.69 1.64
N GLU A 101 -0.13 7.76 2.21
CA GLU A 101 0.33 6.38 2.46
C GLU A 101 0.83 5.71 1.17
N GLY A 102 0.07 5.83 0.07
CA GLY A 102 0.49 5.32 -1.23
C GLY A 102 1.83 5.88 -1.70
N PHE A 103 2.06 7.18 -1.55
CA PHE A 103 3.34 7.80 -1.89
C PHE A 103 4.49 7.32 -1.00
N VAL A 104 4.26 7.13 0.31
CA VAL A 104 5.28 6.59 1.22
C VAL A 104 5.63 5.14 0.84
N VAL A 105 4.63 4.32 0.49
CA VAL A 105 4.86 2.94 0.03
C VAL A 105 5.70 2.92 -1.25
N VAL A 106 5.36 3.74 -2.24
CA VAL A 106 6.14 3.84 -3.49
C VAL A 106 7.58 4.27 -3.22
N GLY A 107 7.78 5.29 -2.39
CA GLY A 107 9.12 5.76 -2.00
C GLY A 107 9.94 4.68 -1.30
N SER A 108 9.30 3.93 -0.41
CA SER A 108 9.91 2.82 0.33
C SER A 108 10.38 1.70 -0.58
N ILE A 109 9.53 1.27 -1.53
CA ILE A 109 9.87 0.23 -2.51
C ILE A 109 11.04 0.68 -3.38
N MET A 110 11.05 1.94 -3.83
CA MET A 110 12.17 2.47 -4.61
C MET A 110 13.47 2.50 -3.81
N ALA A 111 13.45 2.89 -2.54
CA ALA A 111 14.64 2.84 -1.69
C ALA A 111 15.17 1.41 -1.52
N LEU A 112 14.28 0.44 -1.26
CA LEU A 112 14.65 -0.97 -1.11
C LEU A 112 15.30 -1.55 -2.37
N ILE A 113 14.98 -1.04 -3.55
CA ILE A 113 15.59 -1.47 -4.82
C ILE A 113 16.91 -0.73 -5.08
N VAL A 114 16.91 0.60 -4.95
CA VAL A 114 18.02 1.45 -5.40
C VAL A 114 19.18 1.46 -4.41
N VAL A 115 18.92 1.46 -3.10
CA VAL A 115 19.97 1.55 -2.07
C VAL A 115 20.92 0.35 -2.11
N PRO A 116 20.45 -0.92 -2.19
CA PRO A 116 21.35 -2.06 -2.31
C PRO A 116 22.14 -2.05 -3.61
N ALA A 117 21.53 -1.62 -4.72
CA ALA A 117 22.22 -1.46 -5.99
C ALA A 117 23.34 -0.42 -5.87
N MET A 118 23.08 0.73 -5.27
CA MET A 118 24.07 1.79 -5.02
C MET A 118 25.24 1.29 -4.17
N ILE A 119 24.95 0.56 -3.08
CA ILE A 119 25.97 -0.04 -2.22
C ILE A 119 26.78 -1.09 -3.00
N ALA A 120 26.13 -1.92 -3.82
CA ALA A 120 26.79 -2.95 -4.63
C ALA A 120 27.77 -2.36 -5.65
N THR A 121 27.46 -1.20 -6.24
CA THR A 121 28.34 -0.51 -7.19
C THR A 121 29.67 -0.11 -6.55
N ASN A 122 29.70 0.21 -5.25
CA ASN A 122 30.94 0.54 -4.54
C ASN A 122 31.92 -0.64 -4.41
N PHE A 123 31.44 -1.88 -4.54
CA PHE A 123 32.28 -3.08 -4.42
C PHE A 123 32.84 -3.56 -5.78
N ARG A 124 32.43 -2.97 -6.91
CA ARG A 124 32.92 -3.34 -8.25
C ARG A 124 33.02 -2.11 -9.15
N PRO A 125 34.15 -1.39 -9.11
CA PRO A 125 34.22 -0.02 -9.64
C PRO A 125 34.13 0.14 -11.17
N ASP A 126 34.32 -0.91 -11.98
CA ASP A 126 34.73 -0.72 -13.38
C ASP A 126 33.82 -1.39 -14.42
N ASN A 127 32.54 -1.01 -14.49
CA ASN A 127 31.67 -1.36 -15.61
C ASN A 127 31.36 -0.10 -16.45
N PRO A 128 32.07 0.12 -17.58
CA PRO A 128 31.93 1.35 -18.37
C PRO A 128 30.57 1.50 -19.09
N THR A 129 29.72 0.46 -19.07
CA THR A 129 28.35 0.49 -19.57
C THR A 129 27.33 0.93 -18.52
N VAL A 130 27.71 0.97 -17.24
CA VAL A 130 26.90 1.60 -16.20
C VAL A 130 27.12 3.09 -16.37
N LEU A 131 26.13 3.76 -16.96
CA LEU A 131 26.11 5.21 -17.15
C LEU A 131 26.61 5.88 -15.86
N PRO A 132 27.49 6.91 -15.91
CA PRO A 132 28.02 7.62 -14.74
C PRO A 132 26.92 8.44 -14.07
N LEU A 133 25.90 7.74 -13.60
CA LEU A 133 24.66 8.24 -13.13
C LEU A 133 24.78 8.24 -11.62
N ASN A 134 24.74 9.43 -11.04
CA ASN A 134 24.83 9.58 -9.60
C ASN A 134 23.51 9.06 -8.99
N TYR A 135 23.49 7.77 -8.67
CA TYR A 135 22.33 7.07 -8.10
C TYR A 135 21.83 7.75 -6.82
N GLY A 136 22.73 8.31 -6.01
CA GLY A 136 22.37 9.08 -4.82
C GLY A 136 21.58 10.35 -5.14
N VAL A 137 22.08 11.15 -6.08
CA VAL A 137 21.40 12.37 -6.56
C VAL A 137 20.07 12.01 -7.21
N ASN A 138 20.02 10.99 -8.05
CA ASN A 138 18.78 10.58 -8.72
C ASN A 138 17.73 10.06 -7.75
N LEU A 139 18.14 9.30 -6.73
CA LEU A 139 17.23 8.85 -5.68
C LEU A 139 16.71 10.03 -4.86
N ALA A 140 17.56 10.99 -4.52
CA ALA A 140 17.14 12.21 -3.84
C ALA A 140 16.15 13.04 -4.69
N VAL A 141 16.46 13.25 -5.98
CA VAL A 141 15.56 13.93 -6.92
C VAL A 141 14.22 13.19 -7.03
N PHE A 142 14.24 11.86 -7.11
CA PHE A 142 13.04 11.04 -7.10
C PHE A 142 12.19 11.29 -5.85
N PHE A 143 12.78 11.27 -4.65
CA PHE A 143 12.06 11.54 -3.41
C PHE A 143 11.50 12.96 -3.35
N VAL A 144 12.23 13.95 -3.86
CA VAL A 144 11.76 15.35 -3.94
C VAL A 144 10.55 15.43 -4.86
N VAL A 145 10.62 14.87 -6.07
CA VAL A 145 9.49 14.84 -7.01
C VAL A 145 8.30 14.12 -6.41
N LEU A 146 8.52 12.97 -5.77
CA LEU A 146 7.49 12.17 -5.13
C LEU A 146 6.79 12.95 -4.01
N ALA A 147 7.55 13.65 -3.16
CA ALA A 147 7.02 14.49 -2.09
C ALA A 147 6.22 15.68 -2.64
N VAL A 148 6.70 16.32 -3.70
CA VAL A 148 6.00 17.44 -4.37
C VAL A 148 4.66 16.97 -4.96
N LEU A 149 4.65 15.81 -5.63
CA LEU A 149 3.42 15.23 -6.17
C LEU A 149 2.42 14.84 -5.06
N ALA A 150 2.91 14.23 -3.98
CA ALA A 150 2.10 13.88 -2.82
C ALA A 150 1.46 15.11 -2.19
N ALA A 151 2.25 16.15 -1.93
CA ALA A 151 1.78 17.41 -1.37
C ALA A 151 0.80 18.12 -2.31
N GLY A 152 1.10 18.20 -3.60
CA GLY A 152 0.23 18.82 -4.60
C GLY A 152 -1.12 18.14 -4.70
N LEU A 153 -1.16 16.80 -4.73
CA LEU A 153 -2.39 16.03 -4.79
C LEU A 153 -3.19 16.15 -3.48
N ALA A 154 -2.52 16.11 -2.33
CA ALA A 154 -3.14 16.31 -1.02
C ALA A 154 -3.82 17.69 -0.92
N VAL A 155 -3.12 18.75 -1.32
CA VAL A 155 -3.66 20.13 -1.35
C VAL A 155 -4.86 20.23 -2.31
N TRP A 156 -4.76 19.64 -3.49
CA TRP A 156 -5.85 19.64 -4.47
C TRP A 156 -7.11 18.95 -3.92
N LEU A 157 -6.97 17.76 -3.32
CA LEU A 157 -8.08 17.02 -2.71
C LEU A 157 -8.70 17.78 -1.52
N TYR A 158 -7.87 18.36 -0.67
CA TYR A 158 -8.32 19.18 0.44
C TYR A 158 -9.13 20.39 -0.04
N SER A 159 -8.65 21.08 -1.08
CA SER A 159 -9.33 22.24 -1.65
C SER A 159 -10.70 21.90 -2.25
N ARG A 160 -10.87 20.69 -2.82
CA ARG A 160 -12.17 20.22 -3.33
C ARG A 160 -13.16 19.94 -2.22
N THR A 161 -12.70 19.33 -1.13
CA THR A 161 -13.56 18.97 0.00
C THR A 161 -14.12 20.21 0.70
N LYS A 162 -13.31 21.27 0.84
CA LYS A 162 -13.75 22.56 1.42
C LYS A 162 -14.88 23.22 0.62
N ARG A 163 -14.80 23.18 -0.72
CA ARG A 163 -15.82 23.79 -1.61
C ARG A 163 -17.21 23.17 -1.47
N THR A 164 -17.29 21.88 -1.12
CA THR A 164 -18.57 21.18 -0.95
C THR A 164 -19.31 21.62 0.32
N ASN A 165 -18.57 21.96 1.39
CA ASN A 165 -19.15 22.40 2.66
C ASN A 165 -19.57 23.88 2.68
N GLU A 166 -19.18 24.68 1.69
CA GLU A 166 -19.53 26.11 1.62
C GLU A 166 -20.84 26.38 0.86
N ARG A 167 -21.59 25.34 0.44
CA ARG A 167 -22.87 25.52 -0.29
C ARG A 167 -23.93 26.08 0.69
N PRO A 168 -24.40 27.33 0.54
CA PRO A 168 -25.33 27.94 1.48
C PRO A 168 -26.70 27.25 1.40
N ASP A 169 -27.29 26.96 2.56
CA ASP A 169 -28.63 26.40 2.66
C ASP A 169 -29.65 27.49 2.31
N THR A 170 -30.11 27.55 1.06
CA THR A 170 -31.10 28.54 0.59
C THR A 170 -32.54 28.14 0.96
N ARG A 171 -32.75 27.44 2.08
CA ARG A 171 -34.06 26.97 2.53
C ARG A 171 -34.45 27.59 3.86
N HIS A 172 -34.67 28.91 3.91
CA HIS A 172 -35.58 29.53 4.86
C HIS A 172 -36.10 30.85 4.26
N SER A 173 -37.24 30.77 3.57
CA SER A 173 -38.13 31.90 3.25
C SER A 173 -39.56 31.42 3.50
#